data_AF-A0A954TJU8-F1
#
_entry.id   AF-A0A954TJU8-F1
#
_cell.length_a   1.000
_cell.length_b   1.000
_cell.length_c   1.000
_cell.angle_alpha   90.00
_cell.angle_beta   90.00
_cell.angle_gamma   90.00
#
_symmetry.space_group_name_H-M   'P 1'
#
loop_
_entity.id
_entity.type
_entity.pdbx_description
1 polymer ?
#
loop_
_entity_poly.entity_id
_entity_poly.type
_entity_poly.pdbx_seq_one_letter_code
_entity_poly.pdbx_strand_id
1 'polypeptide(L)'
;MSTANEELLSAFDGHDSHGVRAALEAGADACSPIRGKTPVMWLLQEYTRSDRLGDCLRLLLERGASLPDPLLTPVLLNDAHAVKTAINSDPTILQHRTRLVSAFTSLEGVSLLHVAAEYGNLAAARALMDAGADVNTTAELDEDGLNGHTPLFHAVNSNQNRSEPIMRLLLDAGARTDVSLAGLNWGKGYDWETTFFDVTPISFAQMGLMPQVHRSESDIYTNVKLLLRAANRRVPPLPNVPNRYLRPK
;
A
#
# COMPACT_ATOMS: atom_id res chain seq x y z
N MET A 1 -15.62 15.43 -27.13
CA MET A 1 -15.82 15.68 -25.70
C MET A 1 -15.58 14.37 -25.00
N SER A 2 -14.72 14.35 -23.99
CA SER A 2 -14.53 13.18 -23.11
C SER A 2 -15.88 12.82 -22.49
N THR A 3 -16.21 11.54 -22.37
CA THR A 3 -17.42 11.13 -21.63
C THR A 3 -17.22 11.40 -20.13
N ALA A 4 -18.30 11.59 -19.36
CA ALA A 4 -18.20 11.77 -17.90
C ALA A 4 -17.43 10.62 -17.22
N ASN A 5 -17.53 9.40 -17.75
CA ASN A 5 -16.75 8.25 -17.27
C ASN A 5 -15.25 8.37 -17.58
N GLU A 6 -14.87 8.94 -18.71
CA GLU A 6 -13.45 9.18 -19.03
C GLU A 6 -12.87 10.30 -18.17
N GLU A 7 -13.66 11.34 -17.87
CA GLU A 7 -13.27 12.39 -16.92
C GLU A 7 -13.11 11.82 -15.50
N LEU A 8 -14.00 10.91 -15.09
CA LEU A 8 -13.89 10.20 -13.82
C LEU A 8 -12.59 9.41 -13.72
N LEU A 9 -12.24 8.63 -14.75
CA LEU A 9 -10.99 7.86 -14.78
C LEU A 9 -9.77 8.78 -14.75
N SER A 10 -9.76 9.86 -15.54
CA SER A 10 -8.65 10.82 -15.54
C SER A 10 -8.45 11.50 -14.18
N ALA A 11 -9.52 11.72 -13.42
CA ALA A 11 -9.43 12.29 -12.08
C ALA A 11 -8.80 11.32 -11.06
N PHE A 12 -8.83 10.00 -11.30
CA PHE A 12 -8.22 9.00 -10.42
C PHE A 12 -6.69 9.03 -10.48
N ASP A 13 -6.07 9.27 -11.64
CA ASP A 13 -4.60 9.28 -11.83
C ASP A 13 -3.87 10.13 -10.78
N GLY A 14 -4.47 11.25 -10.37
CA GLY A 14 -3.94 12.18 -9.38
C GLY A 14 -4.64 12.16 -8.02
N HIS A 15 -5.68 11.34 -7.84
CA HIS A 15 -6.66 11.48 -6.75
C HIS A 15 -7.21 12.91 -6.65
N ASP A 16 -7.71 13.45 -7.77
CA ASP A 16 -8.39 14.75 -7.82
C ASP A 16 -9.86 14.61 -7.41
N SER A 17 -10.14 14.84 -6.12
CA SER A 17 -11.49 14.78 -5.57
C SER A 17 -12.45 15.81 -6.17
N HIS A 18 -11.96 16.95 -6.66
CA HIS A 18 -12.81 17.93 -7.35
C HIS A 18 -13.21 17.41 -8.73
N GLY A 19 -12.27 16.89 -9.51
CA GLY A 19 -12.53 16.22 -10.79
C GLY A 19 -13.49 15.04 -10.65
N VAL A 20 -13.28 14.18 -9.64
CA VAL A 20 -14.20 13.05 -9.34
C VAL A 20 -15.61 13.56 -9.06
N ARG A 21 -15.77 14.60 -8.21
CA ARG A 21 -17.07 15.18 -7.92
C ARG A 21 -17.75 15.73 -9.17
N ALA A 22 -17.01 16.51 -9.97
CA ALA A 22 -17.53 17.11 -11.20
C ALA A 22 -18.00 16.04 -12.20
N ALA A 23 -17.21 14.98 -12.41
CA ALA A 23 -17.59 13.87 -13.29
C ALA A 23 -18.85 13.15 -12.81
N LEU A 24 -18.97 12.89 -11.50
CA LEU A 24 -20.15 12.28 -10.89
C LEU A 24 -21.40 13.18 -10.96
N GLU A 25 -21.23 14.51 -10.95
CA GLU A 25 -22.32 15.48 -11.16
C GLU A 25 -22.71 15.59 -12.65
N ALA A 26 -21.76 15.41 -13.55
CA ALA A 26 -21.97 15.33 -15.00
C ALA A 26 -22.58 13.99 -15.48
N GLY A 27 -22.85 13.06 -14.56
CA GLY A 27 -23.55 11.80 -14.85
C GLY A 27 -22.65 10.56 -15.00
N ALA A 28 -21.38 10.62 -14.58
CA ALA A 28 -20.57 9.42 -14.44
C ALA A 28 -21.19 8.48 -13.40
N ASP A 29 -21.22 7.18 -13.70
CA ASP A 29 -21.76 6.16 -12.81
C ASP A 29 -20.66 5.66 -11.86
N ALA A 30 -20.90 5.74 -10.55
CA ALA A 30 -19.95 5.30 -9.53
C ALA A 30 -19.91 3.77 -9.33
N CYS A 31 -20.93 3.06 -9.82
CA CYS A 31 -21.14 1.63 -9.58
C CYS A 31 -20.85 0.78 -10.83
N SER A 32 -21.36 1.22 -11.98
CA SER A 32 -21.31 0.41 -13.20
C SER A 32 -19.88 0.25 -13.73
N PRO A 33 -19.50 -0.95 -14.22
CA PRO A 33 -18.17 -1.17 -14.77
C PRO A 33 -17.83 -0.25 -15.95
N ILE A 34 -16.66 0.37 -15.89
CA ILE A 34 -16.04 1.10 -16.99
C ILE A 34 -14.91 0.22 -17.54
N ARG A 35 -14.99 -0.18 -18.81
CA ARG A 35 -14.02 -1.08 -19.45
C ARG A 35 -13.78 -2.37 -18.63
N GLY A 36 -14.86 -2.95 -18.10
CA GLY A 36 -14.83 -4.23 -17.37
C GLY A 36 -14.46 -4.14 -15.88
N LYS A 37 -14.22 -2.95 -15.34
CA LYS A 37 -13.82 -2.76 -13.93
C LYS A 37 -14.67 -1.65 -13.28
N THR A 38 -15.09 -1.84 -12.03
CA THR A 38 -15.85 -0.82 -11.31
C THR A 38 -15.00 0.43 -11.05
N PRO A 39 -15.59 1.62 -10.91
CA PRO A 39 -14.84 2.84 -10.63
C PRO A 39 -13.97 2.77 -9.37
N VAL A 40 -14.46 2.10 -8.32
CA VAL A 40 -13.70 1.86 -7.08
C VAL A 40 -12.44 1.04 -7.37
N MET A 41 -12.55 0.00 -8.20
CA MET A 41 -11.39 -0.82 -8.56
C MET A 41 -10.42 -0.08 -9.48
N TRP A 42 -10.88 0.85 -10.32
CA TRP A 42 -9.99 1.76 -11.05
C TRP A 42 -9.20 2.63 -10.07
N LEU A 43 -9.88 3.34 -9.18
CA LEU A 43 -9.26 4.21 -8.17
C LEU A 43 -8.17 3.49 -7.35
N LEU A 44 -8.41 2.24 -6.91
CA LEU A 44 -7.46 1.52 -6.05
C LEU A 44 -6.25 0.95 -6.79
N GLN A 45 -6.37 0.71 -8.10
CA GLN A 45 -5.34 0.07 -8.93
C GLN A 45 -4.41 1.08 -9.63
N GLU A 46 -4.68 2.38 -9.50
CA GLU A 46 -3.78 3.41 -10.01
C GLU A 46 -2.40 3.32 -9.34
N TYR A 47 -1.36 3.79 -10.04
CA TYR A 47 -0.01 3.81 -9.48
C TYR A 47 0.14 4.85 -8.36
N THR A 48 -0.62 5.94 -8.41
CA THR A 48 -0.57 7.01 -7.42
C THR A 48 -1.05 6.53 -6.05
N ARG A 49 -0.31 6.93 -5.00
CA ARG A 49 -0.70 6.74 -3.59
C ARG A 49 -0.61 8.10 -2.92
N SER A 50 -1.74 8.61 -2.41
CA SER A 50 -1.78 9.91 -1.74
C SER A 50 -2.88 9.95 -0.68
N ASP A 51 -2.79 10.91 0.24
CA ASP A 51 -3.78 11.12 1.30
C ASP A 51 -5.19 11.43 0.77
N ARG A 52 -5.28 11.86 -0.50
CA ARG A 52 -6.53 12.20 -1.18
C ARG A 52 -7.31 10.98 -1.69
N LEU A 53 -6.72 9.78 -1.71
CA LEU A 53 -7.41 8.57 -2.15
C LEU A 53 -8.72 8.36 -1.38
N GLY A 54 -8.69 8.57 -0.06
CA GLY A 54 -9.86 8.43 0.80
C GLY A 54 -11.00 9.39 0.43
N ASP A 55 -10.68 10.60 -0.05
CA ASP A 55 -11.69 11.57 -0.47
C ASP A 55 -12.37 11.14 -1.78
N CYS A 56 -11.59 10.68 -2.76
CA CYS A 56 -12.13 10.10 -4.00
C CYS A 56 -12.99 8.86 -3.70
N LEU A 57 -12.51 7.97 -2.83
CA LEU A 57 -13.24 6.76 -2.45
C LEU A 57 -14.57 7.12 -1.77
N ARG A 58 -14.57 8.08 -0.84
CA ARG A 58 -15.78 8.53 -0.15
C ARG A 58 -16.85 9.03 -1.13
N LEU A 59 -16.46 9.80 -2.15
CA LEU A 59 -17.39 10.28 -3.17
C LEU A 59 -18.07 9.15 -3.95
N LEU A 60 -17.33 8.08 -4.26
CA LEU A 60 -17.90 6.91 -4.93
C LEU A 60 -18.87 6.16 -4.00
N LEU A 61 -18.49 5.96 -2.74
CA LEU A 61 -19.31 5.26 -1.74
C LEU A 61 -20.62 6.03 -1.44
N GLU A 62 -20.57 7.37 -1.39
CA GLU A 62 -21.76 8.23 -1.26
C GLU A 62 -22.75 8.08 -2.42
N ARG A 63 -22.29 7.58 -3.58
CA ARG A 63 -23.11 7.29 -4.76
C ARG A 63 -23.46 5.80 -4.89
N GLY A 64 -23.30 5.03 -3.82
CA GLY A 64 -23.70 3.63 -3.74
C GLY A 64 -22.66 2.63 -4.23
N ALA A 65 -21.44 3.09 -4.55
CA ALA A 65 -20.36 2.16 -4.86
C ALA A 65 -20.02 1.32 -3.62
N SER A 66 -19.48 0.12 -3.87
CA SER A 66 -19.06 -0.79 -2.80
C SER A 66 -17.73 -1.45 -3.14
N LEU A 67 -17.00 -1.84 -2.10
CA LEU A 67 -15.82 -2.68 -2.21
C LEU A 67 -16.24 -4.15 -2.19
N PRO A 68 -15.50 -5.04 -2.89
CA PRO A 68 -15.74 -6.48 -2.81
C PRO A 68 -15.68 -7.02 -1.39
N ASP A 69 -14.78 -6.46 -0.57
CA ASP A 69 -14.70 -6.70 0.86
C ASP A 69 -15.05 -5.42 1.63
N PRO A 70 -16.21 -5.36 2.30
CA PRO A 70 -16.63 -4.20 3.07
C PRO A 70 -15.68 -3.80 4.21
N LEU A 71 -14.90 -4.75 4.75
CA LEU A 71 -13.95 -4.48 5.84
C LEU A 71 -12.76 -3.62 5.38
N LEU A 72 -12.52 -3.52 4.08
CA LEU A 72 -11.53 -2.62 3.50
C LEU A 72 -11.94 -1.15 3.60
N THR A 73 -13.25 -0.84 3.62
CA THR A 73 -13.76 0.55 3.62
C THR A 73 -13.16 1.40 4.75
N PRO A 74 -13.30 1.05 6.04
CA PRO A 74 -12.77 1.89 7.11
C PRO A 74 -11.23 1.97 7.08
N VAL A 75 -10.56 0.92 6.60
CA VAL A 75 -9.10 0.89 6.46
C VAL A 75 -8.62 1.83 5.36
N LEU A 76 -9.24 1.78 4.17
CA LEU A 76 -8.89 2.60 3.01
C LEU A 76 -9.28 4.07 3.18
N LEU A 77 -10.35 4.35 3.93
CA LEU A 77 -10.73 5.71 4.34
C LEU A 77 -9.88 6.25 5.51
N ASN A 78 -8.95 5.43 6.05
CA ASN A 78 -8.12 5.77 7.20
C ASN A 78 -8.95 6.16 8.46
N ASP A 79 -10.13 5.56 8.63
CA ASP A 79 -11.06 5.85 9.71
C ASP A 79 -10.80 4.93 10.92
N ALA A 80 -9.96 5.42 11.84
CA ALA A 80 -9.62 4.70 13.06
C ALA A 80 -10.83 4.38 13.96
N HIS A 81 -11.85 5.24 13.96
CA HIS A 81 -13.03 5.02 14.80
C HIS A 81 -13.88 3.88 14.24
N ALA A 82 -14.16 3.90 12.93
CA ALA A 82 -14.89 2.83 12.27
C ALA A 82 -14.16 1.49 12.36
N VAL A 83 -12.82 1.47 12.22
CA VAL A 83 -11.99 0.27 12.45
C VAL A 83 -12.20 -0.28 13.88
N LYS A 84 -12.04 0.56 14.91
CA LYS A 84 -12.21 0.13 16.32
C LYS A 84 -13.62 -0.35 16.60
N THR A 85 -14.64 0.34 16.09
CA THR A 85 -16.05 -0.05 16.25
C THR A 85 -16.33 -1.39 15.61
N ALA A 86 -15.81 -1.65 14.41
CA ALA A 86 -15.97 -2.93 13.73
C ALA A 86 -15.34 -4.07 14.54
N ILE A 87 -14.07 -3.91 14.97
CA ILE A 87 -13.35 -4.94 15.74
C ILE A 87 -13.98 -5.18 17.12
N ASN A 88 -14.46 -4.13 17.79
CA ASN A 88 -15.16 -4.28 19.07
C ASN A 88 -16.47 -5.05 18.93
N SER A 89 -17.13 -4.93 17.76
CA SER A 89 -18.35 -5.67 17.46
C SER A 89 -18.07 -7.12 17.07
N ASP A 90 -16.98 -7.35 16.33
CA ASP A 90 -16.51 -8.68 15.93
C ASP A 90 -14.97 -8.76 15.95
N PRO A 91 -14.37 -9.29 17.03
CA PRO A 91 -12.91 -9.43 17.13
C PRO A 91 -12.29 -10.38 16.10
N THR A 92 -13.08 -11.25 15.46
CA THR A 92 -12.58 -12.18 14.44
C THR A 92 -12.09 -11.44 13.18
N ILE A 93 -12.47 -10.17 13.00
CA ILE A 93 -11.95 -9.26 11.96
C ILE A 93 -10.43 -9.17 11.98
N LEU A 94 -9.78 -9.31 13.14
CA LEU A 94 -8.31 -9.30 13.24
C LEU A 94 -7.67 -10.50 12.52
N GLN A 95 -8.41 -11.58 12.34
CA GLN A 95 -7.98 -12.79 11.62
C GLN A 95 -8.45 -12.80 10.16
N HIS A 96 -9.26 -11.81 9.75
CA HIS A 96 -9.79 -11.72 8.40
C HIS A 96 -8.66 -11.72 7.37
N ARG A 97 -8.88 -12.45 6.28
CA ARG A 97 -7.98 -12.52 5.13
C ARG A 97 -8.71 -12.00 3.91
N THR A 98 -8.13 -10.97 3.31
CA THR A 98 -8.71 -10.25 2.17
C THR A 98 -7.78 -10.30 0.97
N ARG A 99 -8.30 -9.86 -0.17
CA ARG A 99 -7.52 -9.70 -1.39
C ARG A 99 -7.82 -8.37 -2.05
N LEU A 100 -6.79 -7.77 -2.65
CA LEU A 100 -6.93 -6.56 -3.44
C LEU A 100 -5.89 -6.57 -4.57
N VAL A 101 -6.26 -6.07 -5.74
CA VAL A 101 -5.29 -5.88 -6.83
C VAL A 101 -4.39 -4.70 -6.48
N SER A 102 -3.08 -4.89 -6.57
CA SER A 102 -2.07 -3.88 -6.25
C SER A 102 -1.09 -3.72 -7.41
N ALA A 103 -0.74 -2.47 -7.72
CA ALA A 103 0.34 -2.14 -8.65
C ALA A 103 1.75 -2.28 -8.01
N PHE A 104 1.84 -2.81 -6.79
CA PHE A 104 3.11 -3.00 -6.08
C PHE A 104 3.20 -4.42 -5.55
N THR A 105 3.58 -4.60 -4.27
CA THR A 105 3.56 -5.90 -3.61
C THR A 105 2.15 -6.47 -3.64
N SER A 106 2.02 -7.76 -3.96
CA SER A 106 0.74 -8.48 -4.00
C SER A 106 -0.04 -8.31 -2.70
N LEU A 107 -1.38 -8.18 -2.78
CA LEU A 107 -2.28 -8.20 -1.63
C LEU A 107 -3.21 -9.43 -1.74
N GLU A 108 -2.65 -10.64 -1.80
CA GLU A 108 -3.41 -11.90 -1.79
C GLU A 108 -3.34 -12.58 -0.41
N GLY A 109 -4.51 -12.93 0.13
CA GLY A 109 -4.63 -13.56 1.44
C GLY A 109 -4.00 -12.74 2.57
N VAL A 110 -4.11 -11.42 2.50
CA VAL A 110 -3.47 -10.47 3.43
C VAL A 110 -4.38 -10.10 4.59
N SER A 111 -3.79 -9.61 5.69
CA SER A 111 -4.55 -8.97 6.78
C SER A 111 -4.86 -7.50 6.47
N LEU A 112 -5.81 -6.91 7.19
CA LEU A 112 -6.14 -5.48 7.09
C LEU A 112 -4.92 -4.57 7.38
N LEU A 113 -3.94 -5.03 8.17
CA LEU A 113 -2.73 -4.27 8.47
C LEU A 113 -1.79 -4.17 7.26
N HIS A 114 -1.78 -5.16 6.36
CA HIS A 114 -1.05 -5.07 5.08
C HIS A 114 -1.63 -3.95 4.22
N VAL A 115 -2.96 -3.91 4.11
CA VAL A 115 -3.66 -2.86 3.34
C VAL A 115 -3.39 -1.48 3.94
N ALA A 116 -3.46 -1.34 5.26
CA ALA A 116 -3.14 -0.07 5.90
C ALA A 116 -1.69 0.38 5.61
N ALA A 117 -0.74 -0.55 5.59
CA ALA A 117 0.66 -0.28 5.28
C ALA A 117 0.91 0.10 3.82
N GLU A 118 0.30 -0.62 2.88
CA GLU A 118 0.35 -0.34 1.43
C GLU A 118 -0.16 1.07 1.12
N TYR A 119 -1.29 1.45 1.73
CA TYR A 119 -1.94 2.73 1.48
C TYR A 119 -1.49 3.85 2.43
N GLY A 120 -0.49 3.65 3.29
CA GLY A 120 0.00 4.70 4.19
C GLY A 120 -1.04 5.18 5.21
N ASN A 121 -2.07 4.39 5.50
CA ASN A 121 -3.20 4.76 6.35
C ASN A 121 -2.87 4.59 7.84
N LEU A 122 -2.12 5.55 8.38
CA LEU A 122 -1.52 5.50 9.71
C LEU A 122 -2.52 5.36 10.86
N ALA A 123 -3.68 6.03 10.76
CA ALA A 123 -4.68 6.01 11.81
C ALA A 123 -5.39 4.65 11.88
N ALA A 124 -5.74 4.08 10.72
CA ALA A 124 -6.26 2.72 10.62
C ALA A 124 -5.23 1.68 11.08
N ALA A 125 -3.96 1.80 10.67
CA ALA A 125 -2.89 0.89 11.11
C ALA A 125 -2.76 0.88 12.64
N ARG A 126 -2.70 2.07 13.26
CA ARG A 126 -2.65 2.21 14.72
C ARG A 126 -3.87 1.59 15.38
N ALA A 127 -5.07 1.84 14.86
CA ALA A 127 -6.29 1.27 15.39
C ALA A 127 -6.30 -0.27 15.35
N LEU A 128 -5.82 -0.87 14.27
CA LEU A 128 -5.66 -2.32 14.13
C LEU A 128 -4.69 -2.88 15.18
N MET A 129 -3.51 -2.27 15.33
CA MET A 129 -2.50 -2.72 16.29
C MET A 129 -2.91 -2.50 17.74
N ASP A 130 -3.55 -1.36 18.06
CA ASP A 130 -4.11 -1.09 19.39
C ASP A 130 -5.14 -2.17 19.78
N ALA A 131 -5.85 -2.73 18.79
CA ALA A 131 -6.83 -3.80 18.98
C ALA A 131 -6.21 -5.21 18.99
N GLY A 132 -4.89 -5.34 18.79
CA GLY A 132 -4.17 -6.62 18.86
C GLY A 132 -3.94 -7.31 17.51
N ALA A 133 -4.02 -6.59 16.38
CA ALA A 133 -3.59 -7.13 15.10
C ALA A 133 -2.10 -7.53 15.16
N ASP A 134 -1.79 -8.78 14.74
CA ASP A 134 -0.41 -9.26 14.70
C ASP A 134 0.39 -8.56 13.59
N VAL A 135 1.38 -7.77 14.01
CA VAL A 135 2.30 -7.00 13.15
C VAL A 135 3.14 -7.88 12.22
N ASN A 136 3.27 -9.17 12.54
CA ASN A 136 4.06 -10.15 11.80
C ASN A 136 3.21 -11.17 11.04
N THR A 137 1.90 -10.94 10.91
CA THR A 137 1.02 -11.77 10.07
C THR A 137 1.62 -11.90 8.68
N THR A 138 1.70 -13.12 8.14
CA THR A 138 2.15 -13.35 6.77
C THR A 138 0.96 -13.38 5.80
N ALA A 139 1.16 -12.83 4.61
CA ALA A 139 0.30 -13.03 3.45
C ALA A 139 0.28 -14.51 3.02
N GLU A 140 -0.60 -14.83 2.06
CA GLU A 140 -0.64 -16.16 1.45
C GLU A 140 0.58 -16.35 0.52
N LEU A 141 1.01 -17.61 0.40
CA LEU A 141 1.99 -18.02 -0.61
C LEU A 141 1.26 -18.31 -1.92
N ASP A 142 1.87 -17.97 -3.05
CA ASP A 142 1.33 -18.40 -4.33
C ASP A 142 1.75 -19.83 -4.70
N GLU A 143 1.31 -20.30 -5.86
CA GLU A 143 1.54 -21.65 -6.36
C GLU A 143 3.02 -22.04 -6.48
N ASP A 144 3.92 -21.06 -6.64
CA ASP A 144 5.36 -21.24 -6.74
C ASP A 144 6.07 -21.11 -5.38
N GLY A 145 5.30 -20.93 -4.29
CA GLY A 145 5.84 -20.71 -2.95
C GLY A 145 6.46 -19.33 -2.75
N LEU A 146 6.09 -18.35 -3.58
CA LEU A 146 6.54 -16.96 -3.48
C LEU A 146 5.57 -16.15 -2.62
N ASN A 147 5.97 -14.91 -2.29
CA ASN A 147 5.27 -13.99 -1.40
C ASN A 147 5.34 -14.43 0.07
N GLY A 148 4.23 -14.47 0.81
CA GLY A 148 4.28 -14.69 2.27
C GLY A 148 4.88 -13.52 3.06
N HIS A 149 4.84 -12.33 2.47
CA HIS A 149 5.36 -11.10 3.08
C HIS A 149 4.54 -10.67 4.29
N THR A 150 5.14 -9.86 5.17
CA THR A 150 4.49 -9.23 6.33
C THR A 150 4.09 -7.78 6.01
N PRO A 151 3.27 -7.10 6.85
CA PRO A 151 2.90 -5.69 6.63
C PRO A 151 4.09 -4.75 6.43
N LEU A 152 5.24 -5.04 7.06
CA LEU A 152 6.47 -4.26 6.89
C LEU A 152 6.94 -4.17 5.44
N PHE A 153 6.77 -5.21 4.62
CA PHE A 153 7.21 -5.20 3.20
C PHE A 153 6.51 -4.12 2.38
N HIS A 154 5.26 -3.76 2.73
CA HIS A 154 4.52 -2.70 2.05
C HIS A 154 4.98 -1.29 2.44
N ALA A 155 5.64 -1.14 3.59
CA ALA A 155 6.04 0.17 4.11
C ALA A 155 7.48 0.56 3.73
N VAL A 156 8.35 -0.42 3.51
CA VAL A 156 9.79 -0.16 3.28
C VAL A 156 10.10 0.44 1.91
N ASN A 157 9.20 0.26 0.93
CA ASN A 157 9.41 0.61 -0.47
C ASN A 157 8.18 1.29 -1.11
N SER A 158 7.69 2.35 -0.47
CA SER A 158 6.53 3.12 -0.94
C SER A 158 6.90 4.30 -1.85
N ASN A 159 6.01 4.65 -2.77
CA ASN A 159 6.14 5.84 -3.62
C ASN A 159 6.28 7.12 -2.77
N GLN A 160 7.23 7.99 -3.13
CA GLN A 160 7.57 9.23 -2.39
C GLN A 160 7.85 9.03 -0.89
N ASN A 161 8.23 7.81 -0.49
CA ASN A 161 8.46 7.42 0.90
C ASN A 161 7.26 7.70 1.84
N ARG A 162 6.03 7.71 1.29
CA ARG A 162 4.83 8.09 2.04
C ARG A 162 4.51 7.13 3.19
N SER A 163 4.89 5.85 3.10
CA SER A 163 4.64 4.87 4.16
C SER A 163 5.72 4.86 5.25
N GLU A 164 6.69 5.79 5.24
CA GLU A 164 7.71 5.90 6.29
C GLU A 164 7.13 6.00 7.72
N PRO A 165 6.05 6.77 7.98
CA PRO A 165 5.45 6.82 9.31
C PRO A 165 4.86 5.47 9.75
N ILE A 166 4.30 4.70 8.83
CA ILE A 166 3.82 3.34 9.14
C ILE A 166 5.00 2.41 9.34
N MET A 167 6.05 2.49 8.52
CA MET A 167 7.24 1.67 8.70
C MET A 167 7.79 1.83 10.12
N ARG A 168 7.95 3.07 10.61
CA ARG A 168 8.35 3.32 12.01
C ARG A 168 7.40 2.68 13.01
N LEU A 169 6.10 2.91 12.83
CA LEU A 169 5.08 2.39 13.71
C LEU A 169 5.12 0.85 13.80
N LEU A 170 5.29 0.16 12.67
CA LEU A 170 5.44 -1.30 12.62
C LEU A 170 6.72 -1.75 13.33
N LEU A 171 7.85 -1.07 13.10
CA LEU A 171 9.13 -1.39 13.76
C LEU A 171 9.06 -1.18 15.28
N ASP A 172 8.45 -0.10 15.74
CA ASP A 172 8.22 0.19 17.16
C ASP A 172 7.30 -0.87 17.81
N ALA A 173 6.39 -1.45 17.02
CA ALA A 173 5.52 -2.55 17.43
C ALA A 173 6.17 -3.94 17.32
N GLY A 174 7.46 -4.04 16.96
CA GLY A 174 8.18 -5.32 16.90
C GLY A 174 8.03 -6.08 15.57
N ALA A 175 7.77 -5.37 14.46
CA ALA A 175 7.85 -5.96 13.13
C ALA A 175 9.25 -6.54 12.87
N ARG A 176 9.29 -7.79 12.43
CA ARG A 176 10.52 -8.51 12.14
C ARG A 176 11.16 -8.01 10.84
N THR A 177 12.42 -7.61 10.93
CA THR A 177 13.21 -7.15 9.77
C THR A 177 13.98 -8.27 9.06
N ASP A 178 13.88 -9.49 9.56
CA ASP A 178 14.64 -10.68 9.15
C ASP A 178 13.75 -11.77 8.52
N VAL A 179 12.47 -11.50 8.30
CA VAL A 179 11.58 -12.40 7.53
C VAL A 179 12.17 -12.55 6.12
N SER A 180 12.49 -13.78 5.74
CA SER A 180 13.06 -14.10 4.42
C SER A 180 12.00 -14.78 3.56
N LEU A 181 11.81 -14.27 2.35
CA LEU A 181 10.91 -14.85 1.34
C LEU A 181 11.76 -15.48 0.24
N ALA A 182 11.31 -16.62 -0.29
CA ALA A 182 11.93 -17.24 -1.47
C ALA A 182 11.89 -16.29 -2.68
N GLY A 183 10.77 -15.57 -2.81
CA GLY A 183 10.68 -14.39 -3.66
C GLY A 183 9.44 -13.56 -3.39
N LEU A 184 9.33 -12.42 -4.05
CA LEU A 184 8.23 -11.48 -3.94
C LEU A 184 7.89 -10.95 -5.32
N ASN A 185 6.62 -11.05 -5.70
CA ASN A 185 6.12 -10.52 -6.96
C ASN A 185 5.68 -9.08 -6.79
N TRP A 186 6.21 -8.22 -7.66
CA TRP A 186 5.91 -6.80 -7.72
C TRP A 186 5.15 -6.51 -9.02
N GLY A 187 3.95 -5.94 -8.89
CA GLY A 187 3.06 -5.75 -10.03
C GLY A 187 2.44 -7.06 -10.54
N LYS A 188 2.05 -7.96 -9.63
CA LYS A 188 1.50 -9.28 -10.01
C LYS A 188 0.29 -9.11 -10.95
N GLY A 189 0.33 -9.77 -12.11
CA GLY A 189 -0.70 -9.72 -13.14
C GLY A 189 -0.57 -8.58 -14.16
N TYR A 190 0.47 -7.74 -14.07
CA TYR A 190 0.77 -6.71 -15.06
C TYR A 190 1.86 -7.18 -16.04
N ASP A 191 1.89 -6.63 -17.27
CA ASP A 191 2.92 -6.96 -18.27
C ASP A 191 4.36 -6.64 -17.82
N TRP A 192 4.50 -5.80 -16.80
CA TRP A 192 5.77 -5.40 -16.18
C TRP A 192 6.04 -6.09 -14.84
N GLU A 193 5.30 -7.16 -14.51
CA GLU A 193 5.52 -7.96 -13.31
C GLU A 193 7.00 -8.32 -13.14
N THR A 194 7.52 -8.13 -11.93
CA THR A 194 8.91 -8.44 -11.58
C THR A 194 8.96 -9.28 -10.32
N THR A 195 9.67 -10.40 -10.37
CA THR A 195 9.95 -11.24 -9.20
C THR A 195 11.34 -10.92 -8.63
N PHE A 196 11.39 -10.63 -7.35
CA PHE A 196 12.64 -10.50 -6.60
C PHE A 196 12.86 -11.72 -5.73
N PHE A 197 14.00 -12.39 -5.87
CA PHE A 197 14.34 -13.58 -5.07
C PHE A 197 15.15 -13.23 -3.81
N ASP A 198 15.08 -14.11 -2.81
CA ASP A 198 15.84 -14.02 -1.56
C ASP A 198 15.69 -12.66 -0.86
N VAL A 199 14.43 -12.27 -0.62
CA VAL A 199 14.10 -10.94 -0.11
C VAL A 199 13.82 -10.94 1.39
N THR A 200 14.38 -9.95 2.07
CA THR A 200 14.04 -9.54 3.44
C THR A 200 13.50 -8.11 3.39
N PRO A 201 12.86 -7.59 4.45
CA PRO A 201 12.51 -6.17 4.49
C PRO A 201 13.68 -5.23 4.18
N ILE A 202 14.90 -5.57 4.61
CA ILE A 202 16.11 -4.78 4.34
C ILE A 202 16.52 -4.84 2.87
N SER A 203 16.63 -6.04 2.28
CA SER A 203 17.02 -6.16 0.88
C SER A 203 15.93 -5.64 -0.05
N PHE A 204 14.65 -5.82 0.29
CA PHE A 204 13.53 -5.27 -0.47
C PHE A 204 13.48 -3.74 -0.43
N ALA A 205 13.83 -3.11 0.70
CA ALA A 205 14.05 -1.67 0.75
C ALA A 205 15.16 -1.24 -0.23
N GLN A 206 16.28 -1.97 -0.27
CA GLN A 206 17.38 -1.69 -1.20
C GLN A 206 16.98 -1.83 -2.67
N MET A 207 16.04 -2.74 -3.00
CA MET A 207 15.52 -2.88 -4.37
C MET A 207 14.85 -1.60 -4.89
N GLY A 208 14.46 -0.67 -4.01
CA GLY A 208 14.00 0.67 -4.42
C GLY A 208 15.04 1.48 -5.21
N LEU A 209 16.33 1.11 -5.15
CA LEU A 209 17.39 1.71 -5.97
C LEU A 209 17.36 1.23 -7.44
N MET A 210 16.60 0.17 -7.74
CA MET A 210 16.46 -0.30 -9.11
C MET A 210 15.62 0.68 -9.92
N PRO A 211 16.00 0.98 -11.18
CA PRO A 211 15.30 1.97 -12.00
C PRO A 211 13.79 1.75 -12.05
N GLN A 212 13.32 0.52 -12.26
CA GLN A 212 11.90 0.19 -12.41
C GLN A 212 11.05 0.45 -11.15
N VAL A 213 11.67 0.52 -9.96
CA VAL A 213 10.95 0.77 -8.70
C VAL A 213 10.83 2.28 -8.41
N HIS A 214 11.54 3.13 -9.16
CA HIS A 214 11.37 4.59 -9.17
C HIS A 214 11.38 5.24 -7.76
N ARG A 215 12.36 4.92 -6.90
CA ARG A 215 12.53 5.56 -5.59
C ARG A 215 13.78 6.44 -5.54
N SER A 216 13.78 7.42 -4.64
CA SER A 216 14.94 8.27 -4.37
C SER A 216 15.96 7.54 -3.49
N GLU A 217 17.24 7.66 -3.82
CA GLU A 217 18.28 7.00 -3.02
C GLU A 217 18.36 7.56 -1.60
N SER A 218 18.06 8.85 -1.41
CA SER A 218 17.98 9.45 -0.08
C SER A 218 16.94 8.75 0.80
N ASP A 219 15.77 8.45 0.23
CA ASP A 219 14.68 7.80 0.96
C ASP A 219 15.02 6.34 1.25
N ILE A 220 15.50 5.61 0.23
CA ILE A 220 15.89 4.20 0.39
C ILE A 220 16.96 4.04 1.45
N TYR A 221 18.04 4.82 1.40
CA TYR A 221 19.09 4.72 2.41
C TYR A 221 18.64 5.24 3.78
N THR A 222 17.62 6.10 3.87
CA THR A 222 17.01 6.46 5.16
C THR A 222 16.25 5.28 5.75
N ASN A 223 15.44 4.59 4.94
CA ASN A 223 14.69 3.41 5.36
C ASN A 223 15.61 2.25 5.74
N VAL A 224 16.63 1.96 4.94
CA VAL A 224 17.63 0.92 5.24
C VAL A 224 18.33 1.19 6.57
N LYS A 225 18.70 2.45 6.89
CA LYS A 225 19.29 2.78 8.20
C LYS A 225 18.33 2.50 9.35
N LEU A 226 17.04 2.79 9.18
CA LEU A 226 16.02 2.52 10.20
C LEU A 226 15.86 1.02 10.43
N LEU A 227 15.74 0.25 9.35
CA LEU A 227 15.63 -1.21 9.41
C LEU A 227 16.85 -1.87 10.04
N LEU A 228 18.06 -1.42 9.70
CA LEU A 228 19.30 -1.92 10.32
C LEU A 228 19.34 -1.63 11.82
N ARG A 229 18.91 -0.44 12.27
CA ARG A 229 18.84 -0.11 13.70
C ARG A 229 17.83 -0.97 14.43
N ALA A 230 16.63 -1.14 13.87
CA ALA A 230 15.61 -2.03 14.43
C ALA A 230 16.09 -3.48 14.51
N ALA A 231 16.92 -3.92 13.56
CA ALA A 231 17.59 -5.22 13.57
C ALA A 231 18.80 -5.31 14.53
N ASN A 232 19.09 -4.27 15.33
CA ASN A 232 20.31 -4.16 16.15
C ASN A 232 21.62 -4.35 15.36
N ARG A 233 21.62 -4.00 14.07
CA ARG A 233 22.78 -4.09 13.18
C ARG A 233 23.52 -2.75 13.15
N ARG A 234 24.85 -2.82 13.03
CA ARG A 234 25.70 -1.63 12.84
C ARG A 234 25.32 -0.91 11.54
N VAL A 235 25.10 0.40 11.63
CA VAL A 235 24.90 1.28 10.47
C VAL A 235 26.23 1.96 10.11
N PRO A 236 26.83 1.66 8.95
CA PRO A 236 28.05 2.34 8.52
C PRO A 236 27.76 3.78 8.04
N PRO A 237 28.77 4.66 7.98
CA PRO A 237 28.67 5.93 7.27
C PRO A 237 28.37 5.71 5.79
N LEU A 238 27.48 6.53 5.21
CA LEU A 238 27.09 6.46 3.79
C LEU A 238 27.39 7.80 3.08
N PRO A 239 28.67 8.17 2.89
CA PRO A 239 29.06 9.50 2.42
C PRO A 239 28.64 9.80 0.97
N ASN A 240 28.37 8.77 0.18
CA ASN A 240 28.00 8.87 -1.22
C ASN A 240 26.48 8.84 -1.46
N VAL A 241 25.63 9.04 -0.47
CA VAL A 241 24.17 9.17 -0.68
C VAL A 241 23.81 10.65 -0.90
N PRO A 242 23.01 11.05 -1.91
CA PRO A 242 22.35 10.21 -2.92
C PRO A 242 23.12 10.20 -4.26
N ASN A 243 24.24 9.46 -4.30
CA ASN A 243 25.06 9.22 -5.48
C ASN A 243 25.60 10.50 -6.14
N ARG A 244 26.63 11.11 -5.53
CA ARG A 244 27.20 12.39 -6.01
C ARG A 244 27.65 12.35 -7.47
N TYR A 245 28.05 11.17 -7.96
CA TYR A 245 28.49 10.95 -9.34
C TYR A 245 27.35 11.04 -10.38
N LEU A 246 26.07 10.94 -9.97
CA LEU A 246 24.91 11.12 -10.84
C LEU A 246 24.51 12.59 -11.03
N ARG A 247 25.09 13.50 -10.23
CA ARG A 247 24.87 14.95 -10.36
C ARG A 247 26.14 15.58 -10.95
N PRO A 248 26.25 15.74 -12.29
CA PRO A 248 27.38 16.43 -12.89
C PRO A 248 27.47 17.86 -12.33
N LYS A 249 28.71 18.30 -12.09
CA LYS A 249 29.03 19.65 -11.58
C LYS A 249 28.66 20.74 -12.58
#